data_AF-A0A2W6TH80-F1
#
_entry.id   AF-A0A2W6TH80-F1
#
_cell.length_a   1.000
_cell.length_b   1.000
_cell.length_c   1.000
_cell.angle_alpha   90.00
_cell.angle_beta   90.00
_cell.angle_gamma   90.00
#
_symmetry.space_group_name_H-M   'P 1'
#
loop_
_entity.id
_entity.type
_entity.pdbx_description
1 polymer ?
#
loop_
_entity_poly.entity_id
_entity_poly.type
_entity_poly.pdbx_seq_one_letter_code
_entity_poly.pdbx_strand_id
1 'polypeptide(L)'
;MTDIQIDAQFDSGNIDVLSVKGATARLAIRRDHQSEFAQWFHFRAAGAAGRELELKITGLEASAYPAGWPGYHAVVTEDRAYYARAASTYDKDEDGGTLTIRYAPASELAWFSYFAPYSMERHHDLVAETAASEGVEYRSLGRTLDGQPLDCLELGEGSFQVWLYARQHPGESMAEWWMGGALERLTDPADPIARALRQQCRFHIVPNVNPDGSRRGHLRTNAAGINLNREWANPSAEKSPEVLAILA
;
A
#
# COMPACT_ATOMS: atom_id res chain seq x y z
N MET A 1 14.13 -21.12 -24.65
CA MET A 1 13.12 -21.01 -23.57
C MET A 1 12.26 -19.80 -23.87
N THR A 2 10.98 -19.84 -23.53
CA THR A 2 10.05 -18.72 -23.70
C THR A 2 10.37 -17.59 -22.72
N ASP A 3 10.06 -16.36 -23.11
CA ASP A 3 10.17 -15.21 -22.22
C ASP A 3 9.13 -15.28 -21.11
N ILE A 4 9.47 -14.79 -19.91
CA ILE A 4 8.50 -14.54 -18.84
C ILE A 4 7.55 -13.41 -19.24
N GLN A 5 6.39 -13.33 -18.59
CA GLN A 5 5.46 -12.21 -18.77
C GLN A 5 5.37 -11.38 -17.51
N ILE A 6 5.53 -10.06 -17.61
CA ILE A 6 5.40 -9.12 -16.50
C ILE A 6 4.12 -8.30 -16.68
N ASP A 7 3.30 -8.20 -15.64
CA ASP A 7 2.06 -7.43 -15.64
C ASP A 7 1.86 -6.69 -14.32
N ALA A 8 1.24 -5.51 -14.39
CA ALA A 8 0.88 -4.68 -13.24
C ALA A 8 -0.49 -4.02 -13.42
N GLN A 9 -1.38 -4.59 -14.23
CA GLN A 9 -2.73 -4.06 -14.50
C GLN A 9 -3.72 -4.60 -13.48
N PHE A 10 -3.49 -4.26 -12.21
CA PHE A 10 -4.32 -4.66 -11.06
C PHE A 10 -4.15 -3.66 -9.91
N ASP A 11 -4.93 -3.82 -8.85
CA ASP A 11 -4.90 -2.97 -7.65
C ASP A 11 -3.49 -2.79 -7.10
N SER A 12 -3.08 -1.53 -6.91
CA SER A 12 -1.76 -1.08 -6.47
C SER A 12 -0.61 -1.40 -7.44
N GLY A 13 -0.91 -1.93 -8.63
CA GLY A 13 0.08 -2.34 -9.62
C GLY A 13 0.89 -1.16 -10.16
N ASN A 14 2.21 -1.25 -10.04
CA ASN A 14 3.15 -0.25 -10.53
C ASN A 14 4.43 -0.93 -11.04
N ILE A 15 4.56 -1.03 -12.37
CA ILE A 15 5.83 -1.26 -13.07
C ILE A 15 5.66 -0.95 -14.56
N ASP A 16 6.70 -0.43 -15.19
CA ASP A 16 6.86 -0.40 -16.65
C ASP A 16 7.90 -1.42 -17.09
N VAL A 17 7.59 -2.15 -18.16
CA VAL A 17 8.46 -3.17 -18.74
C VAL A 17 9.31 -2.55 -19.85
N LEU A 18 10.62 -2.48 -19.64
CA LEU A 18 11.56 -1.94 -20.63
C LEU A 18 12.01 -3.02 -21.62
N SER A 19 12.31 -4.22 -21.11
CA SER A 19 12.64 -5.39 -21.95
C SER A 19 12.51 -6.68 -21.15
N VAL A 20 12.26 -7.79 -21.85
CA VAL A 20 12.30 -9.14 -21.30
C VAL A 20 13.11 -10.03 -22.23
N LYS A 21 13.94 -10.90 -21.66
CA LYS A 21 14.68 -11.93 -22.39
C LYS A 21 14.85 -13.17 -21.49
N GLY A 22 14.20 -14.26 -21.85
CA GLY A 22 14.15 -15.47 -21.04
C GLY A 22 13.53 -15.19 -19.66
N ALA A 23 14.31 -15.38 -18.60
CA ALA A 23 13.91 -15.15 -17.20
C ALA A 23 14.43 -13.82 -16.64
N THR A 24 15.00 -12.97 -17.50
CA THR A 24 15.55 -11.67 -17.11
C THR A 24 14.65 -10.56 -17.63
N ALA A 25 14.39 -9.56 -16.80
CA ALA A 25 13.62 -8.37 -17.20
C ALA A 25 14.31 -7.08 -16.75
N ARG A 26 14.24 -6.04 -17.57
CA ARG A 26 14.57 -4.66 -17.20
C ARG A 26 13.26 -3.88 -17.05
N LEU A 27 13.16 -3.15 -15.94
CA LEU A 27 11.93 -2.56 -15.44
C LEU A 27 12.19 -1.12 -14.98
N ALA A 28 11.14 -0.30 -14.98
CA ALA A 28 11.16 1.04 -14.41
C ALA A 28 9.93 1.26 -13.52
N ILE A 29 10.07 2.10 -12.49
CA ILE A 29 8.96 2.48 -11.61
C ILE A 29 8.20 3.63 -12.26
N ARG A 30 6.86 3.52 -12.34
CA ARG A 30 6.02 4.65 -12.75
C ARG A 30 5.98 5.69 -11.64
N ARG A 31 6.08 6.96 -12.03
CA ARG A 31 5.80 8.09 -11.14
C ARG A 31 4.33 8.10 -10.73
N ASP A 32 4.08 8.56 -9.52
CA ASP A 32 2.75 8.94 -9.06
C ASP A 32 2.09 9.88 -10.08
N HIS A 33 0.79 9.71 -10.33
CA HIS A 33 0.07 10.56 -11.27
C HIS A 33 0.10 12.02 -10.83
N GLN A 34 0.44 12.93 -11.76
CA GLN A 34 0.59 14.37 -11.50
C GLN A 34 1.61 14.71 -10.40
N SER A 35 2.65 13.87 -10.24
CA SER A 35 3.69 14.10 -9.26
C SER A 35 5.07 13.62 -9.74
N GLU A 36 6.13 14.12 -9.11
CA GLU A 36 7.51 13.70 -9.37
C GLU A 36 7.90 12.47 -8.52
N PHE A 37 7.08 12.05 -7.54
CA PHE A 37 7.41 10.94 -6.67
C PHE A 37 7.37 9.59 -7.38
N ALA A 38 8.39 8.76 -7.17
CA ALA A 38 8.44 7.35 -7.58
C ALA A 38 9.21 6.54 -6.53
N GLN A 39 8.66 5.41 -6.08
CA GLN A 39 9.35 4.43 -5.21
C GLN A 39 8.56 3.12 -5.10
N TRP A 40 7.24 3.21 -5.00
CA TRP A 40 6.38 2.03 -4.91
C TRP A 40 6.41 1.25 -6.22
N PHE A 41 6.62 -0.05 -6.14
CA PHE A 41 6.43 -0.98 -7.24
C PHE A 41 5.59 -2.17 -6.77
N HIS A 42 4.81 -2.74 -7.67
CA HIS A 42 4.07 -3.97 -7.46
C HIS A 42 3.70 -4.57 -8.82
N PHE A 43 4.16 -5.77 -9.10
CA PHE A 43 3.92 -6.45 -10.37
C PHE A 43 3.93 -7.97 -10.18
N ARG A 44 3.47 -8.70 -11.20
CA ARG A 44 3.56 -10.17 -11.26
C ARG A 44 4.43 -10.63 -12.40
N ALA A 45 5.08 -11.76 -12.23
CA ALA A 45 5.78 -12.53 -13.26
C ALA A 45 5.04 -13.85 -13.51
N ALA A 46 4.85 -14.20 -14.77
CA ALA A 46 4.28 -15.48 -15.21
C ALA A 46 5.24 -16.28 -16.10
N GLY A 47 5.08 -17.60 -16.13
CA GLY A 47 5.99 -18.52 -16.84
C GLY A 47 7.32 -18.72 -16.12
N ALA A 48 7.29 -18.64 -14.79
CA ALA A 48 8.46 -18.48 -13.94
C ALA A 48 8.88 -19.76 -13.18
N ALA A 49 8.06 -20.82 -13.22
CA ALA A 49 8.28 -22.01 -12.39
C ALA A 49 9.65 -22.65 -12.63
N GLY A 50 10.41 -22.86 -11.55
CA GLY A 50 11.72 -23.51 -11.57
C GLY A 50 12.82 -22.71 -12.27
N ARG A 51 12.58 -21.45 -12.63
CA ARG A 51 13.54 -20.58 -13.33
C ARG A 51 14.09 -19.55 -12.36
N GLU A 52 15.40 -19.35 -12.34
CA GLU A 52 15.99 -18.23 -11.63
C GLU A 52 15.64 -16.93 -12.38
N LEU A 53 14.77 -16.12 -11.77
CA LEU A 53 14.42 -14.80 -12.26
C LEU A 53 15.52 -13.81 -11.91
N GLU A 54 15.88 -12.94 -12.86
CA GLU A 54 16.70 -11.76 -12.61
C GLU A 54 15.93 -10.51 -13.06
N LEU A 55 15.38 -9.78 -12.10
CA LEU A 55 14.51 -8.64 -12.36
C LEU A 55 15.25 -7.37 -11.96
N LYS A 56 15.57 -6.53 -12.95
CA LYS A 56 16.35 -5.30 -12.76
C LYS A 56 15.44 -4.08 -12.84
N ILE A 57 15.25 -3.39 -11.72
CA ILE A 57 14.54 -2.11 -11.68
C ILE A 57 15.60 -0.99 -11.74
N THR A 58 15.60 -0.23 -12.83
CA THR A 58 16.66 0.75 -13.17
C THR A 58 16.23 2.20 -12.89
N GLY A 59 17.16 3.15 -12.95
CA GLY A 59 16.89 4.59 -12.81
C GLY A 59 16.52 5.02 -11.39
N LEU A 60 16.89 4.23 -10.39
CA LEU A 60 16.47 4.40 -9.00
C LEU A 60 17.16 5.54 -8.26
N GLU A 61 18.24 6.12 -8.79
CA GLU A 61 18.81 7.37 -8.26
C GLU A 61 17.88 8.57 -8.46
N ALA A 62 16.91 8.47 -9.37
CA ALA A 62 15.85 9.47 -9.57
C ALA A 62 14.60 9.20 -8.72
N SER A 63 14.59 8.16 -7.88
CA SER A 63 13.46 7.86 -7.02
C SER A 63 13.31 8.89 -5.90
N ALA A 64 12.16 8.91 -5.23
CA ALA A 64 11.90 9.85 -4.13
C ALA A 64 12.90 9.68 -2.96
N TYR A 65 13.35 8.44 -2.75
CA TYR A 65 14.26 8.06 -1.66
C TYR A 65 15.32 7.06 -2.14
N PRO A 66 16.37 7.50 -2.86
CA PRO A 66 17.41 6.62 -3.38
C PRO A 66 18.20 5.92 -2.26
N ALA A 67 18.35 6.59 -1.12
CA ALA A 67 18.97 6.01 0.09
C ALA A 67 18.17 4.84 0.69
N GLY A 68 16.94 4.59 0.22
CA GLY A 68 16.14 3.45 0.62
C GLY A 68 16.48 2.14 -0.10
N TRP A 69 17.35 2.16 -1.12
CA TRP A 69 17.70 0.96 -1.90
C TRP A 69 18.91 0.17 -1.38
N PRO A 70 19.98 0.80 -0.84
CA PRO A 70 21.08 0.05 -0.23
C PRO A 70 20.58 -0.87 0.90
N GLY A 71 20.85 -2.17 0.78
CA GLY A 71 20.43 -3.19 1.76
C GLY A 71 18.93 -3.53 1.74
N TYR A 72 18.16 -2.97 0.81
CA TYR A 72 16.74 -3.28 0.66
C TYR A 72 16.52 -4.59 -0.09
N HIS A 73 15.54 -5.37 0.38
CA HIS A 73 15.09 -6.62 -0.24
C HIS A 73 13.63 -6.52 -0.65
N ALA A 74 13.34 -6.79 -1.92
CA ALA A 74 11.99 -6.80 -2.45
C ALA A 74 11.11 -7.84 -1.72
N VAL A 75 9.83 -7.52 -1.56
CA VAL A 75 8.85 -8.50 -1.08
C VAL A 75 8.48 -9.42 -2.24
N VAL A 76 8.31 -10.71 -1.96
CA VAL A 76 7.85 -11.72 -2.91
C VAL A 76 6.75 -12.59 -2.31
N THR A 77 5.80 -13.01 -3.14
CA THR A 77 4.75 -13.97 -2.78
C THR A 77 4.32 -14.77 -4.01
N GLU A 78 4.00 -16.05 -3.84
CA GLU A 78 3.44 -16.90 -4.89
C GLU A 78 1.91 -17.07 -4.77
N ASP A 79 1.32 -16.70 -3.63
CA ASP A 79 -0.09 -16.93 -3.28
C ASP A 79 -0.86 -15.66 -2.87
N ARG A 80 -0.17 -14.52 -2.75
CA ARG A 80 -0.69 -13.23 -2.25
C ARG A 80 -1.16 -13.25 -0.79
N ALA A 81 -0.79 -14.27 -0.03
CA ALA A 81 -1.12 -14.43 1.39
C ALA A 81 0.15 -14.49 2.25
N TYR A 82 1.14 -15.28 1.85
CA TYR A 82 2.43 -15.37 2.51
C TYR A 82 3.46 -14.49 1.79
N TYR A 83 4.03 -13.54 2.54
CA TYR A 83 5.01 -12.59 2.03
C TYR A 83 6.40 -12.88 2.59
N ALA A 84 7.36 -13.10 1.69
CA ALA A 84 8.76 -13.31 2.00
C ALA A 84 9.64 -12.18 1.42
N ARG A 85 10.95 -12.27 1.64
CA ARG A 85 11.94 -11.39 1.01
C ARG A 85 12.68 -12.12 -0.10
N ALA A 86 12.75 -11.51 -1.27
CA ALA A 86 13.59 -11.97 -2.35
C ALA A 86 15.01 -11.40 -2.19
N ALA A 87 16.03 -12.19 -2.49
CA ALA A 87 17.41 -11.72 -2.50
C ALA A 87 17.51 -10.55 -3.48
N SER A 88 18.05 -9.42 -3.02
CA SER A 88 18.15 -8.21 -3.83
C SER A 88 19.51 -7.55 -3.60
N THR A 89 20.06 -6.95 -4.65
CA THR A 89 21.29 -6.17 -4.59
C THR A 89 21.07 -4.84 -5.27
N TYR A 90 21.62 -3.77 -4.70
CA TYR A 90 21.56 -2.44 -5.28
C TYR A 90 22.94 -2.01 -5.78
N ASP A 91 23.01 -1.59 -7.04
CA ASP A 91 24.18 -0.96 -7.64
C ASP A 91 23.80 0.48 -8.06
N LYS A 92 24.48 1.47 -7.47
CA LYS A 92 24.22 2.88 -7.73
C LYS A 92 24.68 3.33 -9.12
N ASP A 93 25.71 2.69 -9.66
CA ASP A 93 26.38 3.12 -10.89
C ASP A 93 25.80 2.41 -12.13
N GLU A 94 25.08 1.29 -11.96
CA GLU A 94 24.38 0.58 -13.03
C GLU A 94 23.08 1.31 -13.42
N ASP A 95 22.97 1.75 -14.68
CA ASP A 95 21.76 2.31 -15.30
C ASP A 95 21.05 3.40 -14.46
N GLY A 96 21.82 4.26 -13.79
CA GLY A 96 21.30 5.33 -12.93
C GLY A 96 20.67 4.81 -11.62
N GLY A 97 21.22 3.73 -11.07
CA GLY A 97 20.73 3.05 -9.88
C GLY A 97 19.85 1.85 -10.23
N THR A 98 20.34 0.64 -9.99
CA THR A 98 19.65 -0.60 -10.31
C THR A 98 19.47 -1.48 -9.08
N LEU A 99 18.21 -1.80 -8.76
CA LEU A 99 17.87 -2.88 -7.85
C LEU A 99 17.71 -4.17 -8.66
N THR A 100 18.58 -5.15 -8.43
CA THR A 100 18.46 -6.48 -9.03
C THR A 100 17.85 -7.45 -8.03
N ILE A 101 16.66 -7.95 -8.32
CA ILE A 101 15.92 -8.94 -7.54
C ILE A 101 16.18 -10.32 -8.16
N ARG A 102 16.57 -11.29 -7.33
CA ARG A 102 16.76 -12.70 -7.73
C ARG A 102 15.87 -13.62 -6.92
N TYR A 103 15.14 -14.48 -7.62
CA TYR A 103 14.21 -15.42 -7.01
C TYR A 103 13.92 -16.59 -7.95
N ALA A 104 13.80 -17.80 -7.42
CA ALA A 104 13.43 -18.99 -8.19
C ALA A 104 12.07 -19.51 -7.69
N PRO A 105 10.95 -19.11 -8.33
CA PRO A 105 9.62 -19.55 -7.92
C PRO A 105 9.43 -21.06 -8.05
N ALA A 106 8.67 -21.65 -7.12
CA ALA A 106 8.16 -23.00 -7.29
C ALA A 106 6.95 -23.02 -8.25
N SER A 107 6.11 -21.98 -8.20
CA SER A 107 4.89 -21.83 -8.99
C SER A 107 5.12 -21.08 -10.30
N GLU A 108 4.15 -21.18 -11.21
CA GLU A 108 4.16 -20.44 -12.49
C GLU A 108 4.04 -18.92 -12.33
N LEU A 109 3.53 -18.47 -11.18
CA LEU A 109 3.26 -17.07 -10.87
C LEU A 109 4.01 -16.66 -9.59
N ALA A 110 4.59 -15.46 -9.63
CA ALA A 110 5.13 -14.79 -8.46
C ALA A 110 4.87 -13.29 -8.55
N TRP A 111 4.54 -12.66 -7.42
CA TRP A 111 4.39 -11.22 -7.29
C TRP A 111 5.58 -10.63 -6.56
N PHE A 112 5.99 -9.45 -7.00
CA PHE A 112 7.07 -8.68 -6.40
C PHE A 112 6.55 -7.29 -6.06
N SER A 113 6.85 -6.81 -4.85
CA SER A 113 6.38 -5.50 -4.40
C SER A 113 7.35 -4.81 -3.45
N TYR A 114 7.15 -3.50 -3.28
CA TYR A 114 7.99 -2.69 -2.39
C TYR A 114 7.81 -3.07 -0.91
N PHE A 115 6.55 -3.29 -0.50
CA PHE A 115 6.14 -3.86 0.78
C PHE A 115 4.94 -4.79 0.54
N ALA A 116 4.54 -5.59 1.54
CA ALA A 116 3.34 -6.43 1.46
C ALA A 116 2.11 -5.56 1.14
N PRO A 117 1.49 -5.70 -0.05
CA PRO A 117 0.38 -4.84 -0.45
C PRO A 117 -0.84 -5.04 0.45
N TYR A 118 -1.69 -4.03 0.50
CA TYR A 118 -3.01 -4.09 1.13
C TYR A 118 -4.00 -3.54 0.11
N SER A 119 -4.76 -4.43 -0.53
CA SER A 119 -5.68 -4.11 -1.62
C SER A 119 -6.94 -3.43 -1.12
N MET A 120 -7.64 -2.72 -2.01
CA MET A 120 -8.96 -2.16 -1.72
C MET A 120 -10.00 -3.24 -1.43
N GLU A 121 -9.93 -4.41 -2.06
CA GLU A 121 -10.81 -5.54 -1.68
C GLU A 121 -10.57 -5.98 -0.24
N ARG A 122 -9.30 -6.07 0.21
CA ARG A 122 -8.99 -6.40 1.60
C ARG A 122 -9.44 -5.29 2.55
N HIS A 123 -9.37 -4.04 2.12
CA HIS A 123 -9.90 -2.89 2.86
C HIS A 123 -11.42 -3.01 3.03
N HIS A 124 -12.14 -3.33 1.95
CA HIS A 124 -13.59 -3.55 2.01
C HIS A 124 -13.95 -4.71 2.92
N ASP A 125 -13.21 -5.82 2.88
CA ASP A 125 -13.38 -6.95 3.80
C ASP A 125 -13.19 -6.50 5.26
N LEU A 126 -12.08 -5.81 5.56
CA LEU A 126 -11.78 -5.29 6.91
C LEU A 126 -12.89 -4.38 7.43
N VAL A 127 -13.33 -3.41 6.60
CA VAL A 127 -14.37 -2.44 6.97
C VAL A 127 -15.70 -3.17 7.20
N ALA A 128 -16.09 -4.09 6.33
CA ALA A 128 -17.34 -4.84 6.44
C ALA A 128 -17.35 -5.74 7.69
N GLU A 129 -16.28 -6.49 7.94
CA GLU A 129 -16.13 -7.35 9.12
C GLU A 129 -16.16 -6.52 10.41
N THR A 130 -15.43 -5.41 10.44
CA THR A 130 -15.35 -4.56 11.63
C THR A 130 -16.68 -3.85 11.90
N ALA A 131 -17.34 -3.31 10.87
CA ALA A 131 -18.65 -2.68 11.00
C ALA A 131 -19.76 -3.65 11.44
N ALA A 132 -19.60 -4.96 11.18
CA ALA A 132 -20.51 -5.99 11.65
C ALA A 132 -20.28 -6.39 13.13
N SER A 133 -19.20 -5.89 13.76
CA SER A 133 -18.87 -6.21 15.15
C SER A 133 -19.75 -5.42 16.13
N GLU A 134 -20.04 -6.01 17.29
CA GLU A 134 -20.87 -5.39 18.31
C GLU A 134 -20.25 -4.07 18.81
N GLY A 135 -21.07 -3.01 18.89
CA GLY A 135 -20.63 -1.71 19.38
C GLY A 135 -19.77 -0.89 18.41
N VAL A 136 -19.73 -1.29 17.12
CA VAL A 136 -19.10 -0.53 16.05
C VAL A 136 -20.16 0.19 15.19
N GLU A 137 -19.94 1.48 14.96
CA GLU A 137 -20.71 2.31 14.04
C GLU A 137 -19.87 2.65 12.81
N TYR A 138 -20.47 2.52 11.62
CA TYR A 138 -19.84 2.93 10.37
C TYR A 138 -20.28 4.34 9.97
N ARG A 139 -19.34 5.15 9.52
CA ARG A 139 -19.58 6.43 8.83
C ARG A 139 -18.74 6.51 7.57
N SER A 140 -19.38 6.93 6.48
CA SER A 140 -18.66 7.47 5.31
C SER A 140 -18.43 8.96 5.54
N LEU A 141 -17.18 9.38 5.73
CA LEU A 141 -16.84 10.79 6.01
C LEU A 141 -16.96 11.67 4.75
N GLY A 142 -16.83 11.07 3.57
CA GLY A 142 -16.85 11.77 2.30
C GLY A 142 -16.46 10.84 1.16
N ARG A 143 -16.12 11.44 0.01
CA ARG A 143 -15.59 10.71 -1.14
C ARG A 143 -14.26 11.29 -1.58
N THR A 144 -13.38 10.41 -2.03
CA THR A 144 -12.11 10.77 -2.68
C THR A 144 -12.37 11.35 -4.08
N LEU A 145 -11.31 11.77 -4.77
CA LEU A 145 -11.39 12.35 -6.12
C LEU A 145 -11.84 11.33 -7.18
N ASP A 146 -11.47 10.06 -7.06
CA ASP A 146 -11.97 8.97 -7.90
C ASP A 146 -13.32 8.43 -7.43
N GLY A 147 -13.89 9.03 -6.38
CA GLY A 147 -15.20 8.68 -5.85
C GLY A 147 -15.21 7.44 -4.96
N GLN A 148 -14.08 6.99 -4.40
CA GLN A 148 -14.07 5.97 -3.35
C GLN A 148 -14.58 6.56 -2.02
N PRO A 149 -15.30 5.79 -1.18
CA PRO A 149 -15.71 6.28 0.13
C PRO A 149 -14.48 6.47 1.03
N LEU A 150 -14.54 7.48 1.90
CA LEU A 150 -13.60 7.60 3.02
C LEU A 150 -14.23 6.97 4.26
N ASP A 151 -13.86 5.71 4.52
CA ASP A 151 -14.47 4.88 5.55
C ASP A 151 -13.94 5.21 6.96
N CYS A 152 -14.86 5.41 7.90
CA CYS A 152 -14.58 5.63 9.31
C CYS A 152 -15.37 4.65 10.18
N LEU A 153 -14.67 4.00 11.11
CA LEU A 153 -15.23 3.07 12.08
C LEU A 153 -15.15 3.72 13.46
N GLU A 154 -16.30 3.82 14.11
CA GLU A 154 -16.42 4.43 15.43
C GLU A 154 -16.81 3.38 16.46
N LEU A 155 -16.14 3.38 17.61
CA LEU A 155 -16.45 2.44 18.68
C LEU A 155 -16.05 2.97 20.06
N GLY A 156 -16.67 2.40 21.09
CA GLY A 156 -16.50 2.85 22.47
C GLY A 156 -17.50 3.92 22.89
N GLU A 157 -17.66 4.03 24.20
CA GLU A 157 -18.71 4.80 24.89
C GLU A 157 -18.12 5.93 25.74
N GLY A 158 -16.80 5.98 25.86
CA GLY A 158 -16.13 6.93 26.72
C GLY A 158 -16.10 8.34 26.15
N SER A 159 -15.90 9.33 27.02
CA SER A 159 -15.90 10.74 26.64
C SER A 159 -14.59 11.20 25.99
N PHE A 160 -13.48 10.47 26.15
CA PHE A 160 -12.19 10.84 25.59
C PHE A 160 -12.12 10.49 24.10
N GLN A 161 -11.98 11.50 23.23
CA GLN A 161 -11.98 11.29 21.77
C GLN A 161 -10.58 10.87 21.29
N VAL A 162 -10.48 9.75 20.59
CA VAL A 162 -9.24 9.22 20.04
C VAL A 162 -9.38 9.03 18.53
N TRP A 163 -8.57 9.75 17.76
CA TRP A 163 -8.51 9.60 16.30
C TRP A 163 -7.31 8.75 15.90
N LEU A 164 -7.58 7.70 15.11
CA LEU A 164 -6.56 6.87 14.48
C LEU A 164 -6.78 6.93 12.97
N TYR A 165 -5.83 7.47 12.23
CA TYR A 165 -5.87 7.51 10.77
C TYR A 165 -4.56 7.00 10.17
N ALA A 166 -4.63 6.28 9.07
CA ALA A 166 -3.47 5.63 8.45
C ALA A 166 -3.38 5.90 6.95
N ARG A 167 -2.19 5.63 6.40
CA ARG A 167 -1.97 5.50 4.96
C ARG A 167 -2.31 6.75 4.14
N GLN A 168 -2.03 7.94 4.69
CA GLN A 168 -2.06 9.20 3.92
C GLN A 168 -1.13 9.13 2.69
N HIS A 169 0.05 8.53 2.87
CA HIS A 169 0.88 8.11 1.75
C HIS A 169 0.47 6.68 1.35
N PRO A 170 -0.03 6.48 0.13
CA PRO A 170 -0.68 5.22 -0.28
C PRO A 170 0.27 4.00 -0.33
N GLY A 171 1.55 4.22 -0.63
CA GLY A 171 2.57 3.18 -0.69
C GLY A 171 3.01 2.67 0.69
N GLU A 172 2.61 3.36 1.78
CA GLU A 172 2.90 2.96 3.16
C GLU A 172 1.85 1.96 3.67
N SER A 173 1.67 0.85 2.94
CA SER A 173 0.68 -0.19 3.20
C SER A 173 0.79 -0.84 4.59
N MET A 174 1.98 -0.81 5.23
CA MET A 174 2.15 -1.25 6.61
C MET A 174 1.25 -0.51 7.61
N ALA A 175 0.87 0.73 7.33
CA ALA A 175 0.01 1.52 8.19
C ALA A 175 -1.40 0.90 8.30
N GLU A 176 -1.92 0.38 7.19
CA GLU A 176 -3.24 -0.27 7.18
C GLU A 176 -3.19 -1.72 7.67
N TRP A 177 -2.07 -2.43 7.46
CA TRP A 177 -1.82 -3.69 8.16
C TRP A 177 -1.85 -3.51 9.69
N TRP A 178 -1.26 -2.42 10.20
CA TRP A 178 -1.35 -2.08 11.62
C TRP A 178 -2.79 -1.78 12.05
N MET A 179 -3.56 -1.05 11.23
CA MET A 179 -4.97 -0.79 11.51
C MET A 179 -5.80 -2.07 11.60
N GLY A 180 -5.54 -3.05 10.75
CA GLY A 180 -6.19 -4.37 10.83
C GLY A 180 -6.00 -5.02 12.19
N GLY A 181 -4.75 -5.10 12.69
CA GLY A 181 -4.47 -5.68 14.01
C GLY A 181 -4.99 -4.82 15.18
N ALA A 182 -4.98 -3.49 15.03
CA ALA A 182 -5.55 -2.59 16.02
C ALA A 182 -7.07 -2.79 16.13
N LEU A 183 -7.79 -2.86 15.00
CA LEU A 183 -9.22 -3.10 14.94
C LEU A 183 -9.58 -4.47 15.50
N GLU A 184 -8.90 -5.54 15.08
CA GLU A 184 -9.10 -6.91 15.59
C GLU A 184 -9.10 -6.93 17.13
N ARG A 185 -8.07 -6.32 17.73
CA ARG A 185 -7.95 -6.24 19.19
C ARG A 185 -9.00 -5.32 19.81
N LEU A 186 -9.25 -4.15 19.20
CA LEU A 186 -10.21 -3.17 19.68
C LEU A 186 -11.66 -3.62 19.55
N THR A 187 -11.97 -4.63 18.74
CA THR A 187 -13.31 -5.24 18.64
C THR A 187 -13.45 -6.54 19.42
N ASP A 188 -12.35 -7.13 19.90
CA ASP A 188 -12.41 -8.35 20.71
C ASP A 188 -13.19 -8.09 22.03
N PRO A 189 -14.32 -8.78 22.28
CA PRO A 189 -15.06 -8.68 23.54
C PRO A 189 -14.32 -9.35 24.71
N ALA A 190 -13.40 -10.27 24.44
CA ALA A 190 -12.64 -10.98 25.46
C ALA A 190 -11.43 -10.18 25.96
N ASP A 191 -10.84 -9.28 25.16
CA ASP A 191 -9.66 -8.49 25.55
C ASP A 191 -10.03 -7.46 26.66
N PRO A 192 -9.47 -7.60 27.88
CA PRO A 192 -9.78 -6.71 28.99
C PRO A 192 -9.22 -5.30 28.81
N ILE A 193 -8.10 -5.14 28.11
CA ILE A 193 -7.49 -3.83 27.82
C ILE A 193 -8.37 -3.10 26.81
N ALA A 194 -8.80 -3.78 25.75
CA ALA A 194 -9.67 -3.21 24.75
C ALA A 194 -11.02 -2.79 25.35
N ARG A 195 -11.63 -3.62 26.21
CA ARG A 195 -12.84 -3.21 26.96
C ARG A 195 -12.61 -1.97 27.83
N ALA A 196 -11.52 -1.92 28.59
CA ALA A 196 -11.21 -0.77 29.44
C ALA A 196 -10.99 0.51 28.62
N LEU A 197 -10.39 0.39 27.43
CA LEU A 197 -10.25 1.49 26.48
C LEU A 197 -11.60 1.93 25.92
N ARG A 198 -12.47 1.01 25.47
CA ARG A 198 -13.82 1.33 24.95
C ARG A 198 -14.71 2.01 25.99
N GLN A 199 -14.51 1.74 27.28
CA GLN A 199 -15.23 2.42 28.37
C GLN A 199 -14.77 3.87 28.61
N GLN A 200 -13.51 4.19 28.30
CA GLN A 200 -12.89 5.49 28.58
C GLN A 200 -12.78 6.39 27.34
N CYS A 201 -12.71 5.76 26.16
CA CYS A 201 -12.49 6.42 24.89
C CYS A 201 -13.63 6.15 23.90
N ARG A 202 -13.89 7.15 23.06
CA ARG A 202 -14.57 7.01 21.76
C ARG A 202 -13.49 7.06 20.68
N PHE A 203 -13.36 5.98 19.91
CA PHE A 203 -12.42 5.89 18.81
C PHE A 203 -13.09 6.31 17.50
N HIS A 204 -12.34 7.04 16.66
CA HIS A 204 -12.68 7.34 15.27
C HIS A 204 -11.52 6.86 14.40
N ILE A 205 -11.76 5.81 13.61
CA ILE A 205 -10.69 5.06 12.95
C ILE A 205 -10.88 5.13 11.44
N VAL A 206 -9.91 5.70 10.74
CA VAL A 206 -9.85 5.78 9.26
C VAL A 206 -8.69 4.88 8.78
N PRO A 207 -8.97 3.62 8.38
CA PRO A 207 -7.90 2.66 8.07
C PRO A 207 -7.04 3.06 6.86
N ASN A 208 -7.67 3.73 5.89
CA ASN A 208 -7.01 4.19 4.67
C ASN A 208 -7.46 5.60 4.31
N VAL A 209 -6.59 6.58 4.52
CA VAL A 209 -6.86 7.99 4.16
C VAL A 209 -6.69 8.25 2.66
N ASN A 210 -5.98 7.38 1.93
CA ASN A 210 -5.72 7.57 0.50
C ASN A 210 -6.11 6.35 -0.36
N PRO A 211 -7.41 6.01 -0.46
CA PRO A 211 -7.89 4.90 -1.29
C PRO A 211 -7.47 5.02 -2.76
N ASP A 212 -7.49 6.24 -3.31
CA ASP A 212 -7.20 6.48 -4.74
C ASP A 212 -5.74 6.21 -5.07
N GLY A 213 -4.83 6.82 -4.31
CA GLY A 213 -3.41 6.57 -4.47
C GLY A 213 -3.07 5.09 -4.22
N SER A 214 -3.76 4.44 -3.27
CA SER A 214 -3.55 3.03 -2.95
C SER A 214 -3.86 2.15 -4.16
N ARG A 215 -5.06 2.32 -4.74
CA ARG A 215 -5.50 1.59 -5.92
C ARG A 215 -4.62 1.84 -7.15
N ARG A 216 -4.15 3.09 -7.31
CA ARG A 216 -3.32 3.53 -8.44
C ARG A 216 -1.86 3.07 -8.37
N GLY A 217 -1.43 2.48 -7.25
CA GLY A 217 -0.03 2.10 -7.06
C GLY A 217 0.89 3.30 -6.90
N HIS A 218 0.41 4.36 -6.25
CA HIS A 218 1.22 5.51 -5.89
C HIS A 218 2.05 5.22 -4.63
N LEU A 219 3.12 5.97 -4.45
CA LEU A 219 3.87 6.02 -3.19
C LEU A 219 3.24 7.03 -2.21
N ARG A 220 3.04 8.27 -2.66
CA ARG A 220 3.02 9.43 -1.76
C ARG A 220 1.83 10.35 -1.91
N THR A 221 1.12 10.28 -3.04
CA THR A 221 0.11 11.27 -3.40
C THR A 221 -1.25 10.66 -3.72
N ASN A 222 -2.32 11.43 -3.53
CA ASN A 222 -3.66 11.05 -3.98
C ASN A 222 -3.82 11.14 -5.52
N ALA A 223 -5.05 11.02 -6.03
CA ALA A 223 -5.30 11.06 -7.47
C ALA A 223 -4.89 12.39 -8.15
N ALA A 224 -4.79 13.51 -7.42
CA ALA A 224 -4.40 14.81 -7.95
C ALA A 224 -2.92 15.17 -7.72
N GLY A 225 -2.08 14.18 -7.35
CA GLY A 225 -0.66 14.43 -7.09
C GLY A 225 -0.40 15.19 -5.78
N ILE A 226 -1.38 15.26 -4.88
CA ILE A 226 -1.31 16.00 -3.63
C ILE A 226 -0.77 15.12 -2.50
N ASN A 227 0.22 15.62 -1.77
CA ASN A 227 0.67 15.01 -0.53
C ASN A 227 -0.30 15.37 0.60
N LEU A 228 -1.20 14.46 0.96
CA LEU A 228 -2.22 14.68 1.98
C LEU A 228 -1.65 15.13 3.33
N ASN A 229 -0.46 14.66 3.70
CA ASN A 229 0.20 15.05 4.95
C ASN A 229 0.85 16.45 4.89
N ARG A 230 0.51 17.27 3.90
CA ARG A 230 0.82 18.70 3.80
C ARG A 230 -0.43 19.58 3.74
N GLU A 231 -1.61 18.99 3.78
CA GLU A 231 -2.88 19.67 3.51
C GLU A 231 -3.66 20.04 4.78
N TRP A 232 -3.24 19.56 5.96
CA TRP A 232 -3.96 19.73 7.24
C TRP A 232 -4.26 21.19 7.63
N ALA A 233 -3.47 22.15 7.17
CA ALA A 233 -3.70 23.55 7.48
C ALA A 233 -4.82 24.18 6.66
N ASN A 234 -4.96 23.81 5.38
CA ASN A 234 -5.88 24.42 4.42
C ASN A 234 -6.34 23.40 3.38
N PRO A 235 -7.07 22.33 3.76
CA PRO A 235 -7.53 21.34 2.81
C PRO A 235 -8.66 21.93 1.93
N SER A 236 -8.89 21.32 0.76
CA SER A 236 -9.94 21.75 -0.16
C SER A 236 -10.63 20.56 -0.81
N ALA A 237 -11.90 20.72 -1.19
CA ALA A 237 -12.68 19.65 -1.79
C ALA A 237 -12.12 19.20 -3.16
N GLU A 238 -11.44 20.11 -3.87
CA GLU A 238 -10.90 19.87 -5.21
C GLU A 238 -9.52 19.20 -5.21
N LYS A 239 -8.75 19.31 -4.11
CA LYS A 239 -7.37 18.82 -4.04
C LYS A 239 -7.17 17.73 -3.01
N SER A 240 -7.79 17.90 -1.85
CA SER A 240 -7.54 17.10 -0.65
C SER A 240 -8.86 16.84 0.11
N PRO A 241 -9.92 16.37 -0.58
CA PRO A 241 -11.20 16.07 0.06
C PRO A 241 -11.07 15.05 1.19
N GLU A 242 -10.05 14.19 1.15
CA GLU A 242 -9.79 13.17 2.17
C GLU A 242 -9.41 13.81 3.51
N VAL A 243 -8.54 14.81 3.48
CA VAL A 243 -8.13 15.56 4.70
C VAL A 243 -9.23 16.50 5.14
N LEU A 244 -9.94 17.14 4.20
CA LEU A 244 -11.08 18.00 4.50
C LEU A 244 -12.17 17.22 5.25
N ALA A 245 -12.50 16.00 4.82
CA ALA A 245 -13.53 15.17 5.43
C ALA A 245 -13.18 14.69 6.85
N ILE A 246 -11.90 14.55 7.19
CA ILE A 246 -11.46 14.18 8.54
C ILE A 246 -11.55 15.36 9.51
N LEU A 247 -11.38 16.59 9.02
CA LEU A 247 -11.42 17.82 9.83
C LEU A 247 -12.82 18.40 10.03
N ALA A 248 -13.80 17.93 9.25
CA ALA A 248 -15.20 18.39 9.29
C ALA A 248 -15.98 17.80 10.47
#